data_AF-A0A662XVG6-F1
#
_entry.id   AF-A0A662XVG6-F1
#
_cell.length_a   1.000
_cell.length_b   1.000
_cell.length_c   1.000
_cell.angle_alpha   90.00
_cell.angle_beta   90.00
_cell.angle_gamma   90.00
#
_symmetry.space_group_name_H-M   'P 1'
#
loop_
_entity.id
_entity.type
_entity.pdbx_description
1 polymer ?
#
loop_
_entity_poly.entity_id
_entity_poly.type
_entity_poly.pdbx_seq_one_letter_code
_entity_poly.pdbx_strand_id
1 'polypeptide(L)'
;MQGACSAVGRQLAATNVWGYVSVDFVVFQDEKSGGAPRLWALAVHPYLTDSAASFVCFHLLSRGVLDANSGIYRVTTTPSAASNGEKRSLSGGGTELLLREAALAKVSRLGAPRCFVVCSYVYHPHVVTMQYSAFFHACRLHGVCFDVERALGTLFLLTDSLTAGVFGILSVGETPAGALAFLRTALEVIGREVGAQTEAAASSSRAASVSSGNFAQVLAAVRAATGGGKADRLEKIRRLRRP
;
A
#
# COMPACT_ATOMS: atom_id res chain seq x y z
N MET A 1 13.90 16.14 -4.93
CA MET A 1 13.28 15.28 -5.98
C MET A 1 12.18 16.00 -6.76
N GLN A 2 11.20 16.63 -6.11
CA GLN A 2 10.10 17.35 -6.79
C GLN A 2 10.55 18.32 -7.89
N GLY A 3 11.58 19.13 -7.64
CA GLY A 3 12.13 20.06 -8.64
C GLY A 3 12.68 19.35 -9.89
N ALA A 4 13.34 18.21 -9.71
CA ALA A 4 13.84 17.39 -10.82
C ALA A 4 12.70 16.80 -11.63
N CYS A 5 11.69 16.21 -10.98
CA CYS A 5 10.50 15.69 -11.67
C CYS A 5 9.75 16.79 -12.44
N SER A 6 9.64 17.99 -11.86
CA SER A 6 8.98 19.14 -12.51
C SER A 6 9.76 19.66 -13.72
N ALA A 7 11.09 19.59 -13.70
CA ALA A 7 11.93 19.92 -14.85
C ALA A 7 11.75 18.91 -15.98
N VAL A 8 11.79 17.61 -15.67
CA VAL A 8 11.56 16.52 -16.64
C VAL A 8 10.16 16.63 -17.24
N GLY A 9 9.12 16.83 -16.42
CA GLY A 9 7.75 16.97 -16.89
C GLY A 9 7.55 18.16 -17.82
N ARG A 10 8.15 19.32 -17.52
CA ARG A 10 8.12 20.49 -18.41
C ARG A 10 8.79 20.22 -19.75
N GLN A 11 9.91 19.51 -19.75
CA GLN A 11 10.61 19.16 -20.99
C GLN A 11 9.79 18.19 -21.85
N LEU A 12 9.20 17.16 -21.23
CA LEU A 12 8.34 16.20 -21.93
C LEU A 12 7.10 16.87 -22.54
N ALA A 13 6.47 17.77 -21.79
CA ALA A 13 5.35 18.56 -22.30
C ALA A 13 5.75 19.45 -23.49
N ALA A 14 6.92 20.09 -23.44
CA ALA A 14 7.43 20.88 -24.56
C ALA A 14 7.70 20.03 -25.82
N THR A 15 7.98 18.74 -25.65
CA THR A 15 8.14 17.77 -26.75
C THR A 15 6.84 17.08 -27.16
N ASN A 16 5.67 17.56 -26.71
CA ASN A 16 4.35 16.97 -26.96
C ASN A 16 4.18 15.52 -26.46
N VAL A 17 4.89 15.15 -25.39
CA VAL A 17 4.69 13.87 -24.69
C VAL A 17 3.68 14.10 -23.56
N TRP A 18 2.56 13.39 -23.64
CA TRP A 18 1.44 13.50 -22.70
C TRP A 18 1.12 12.14 -22.06
N GLY A 19 0.68 12.16 -20.81
CA GLY A 19 0.27 10.96 -20.08
C GLY A 19 1.01 10.79 -18.75
N TYR A 20 0.99 9.56 -18.23
CA TYR A 20 1.70 9.20 -17.01
C TYR A 20 3.19 9.05 -17.28
N VAL A 21 4.00 9.62 -16.39
CA VAL A 21 5.46 9.51 -16.46
C VAL A 21 5.98 9.23 -15.06
N SER A 22 6.75 8.16 -14.91
CA SER A 22 7.55 7.91 -13.70
C SER A 22 9.02 8.13 -14.00
N VAL A 23 9.78 8.65 -13.03
CA VAL A 23 11.22 8.87 -13.15
C VAL A 23 11.91 8.18 -11.99
N ASP A 24 12.82 7.27 -12.32
CA ASP A 24 13.61 6.55 -11.32
C ASP A 24 14.86 7.36 -10.99
N PHE A 25 15.16 7.46 -9.70
CA PHE A 25 16.36 8.14 -9.22
C PHE A 25 17.15 7.23 -8.29
N VAL A 26 18.48 7.38 -8.34
CA VAL A 26 19.36 6.91 -7.28
C VAL A 26 19.80 8.10 -6.42
N VAL A 27 19.77 7.92 -5.10
CA VAL A 27 20.29 8.87 -4.13
C VAL A 27 21.53 8.26 -3.48
N PHE A 28 22.62 9.00 -3.46
CA PHE A 28 23.85 8.56 -2.81
C PHE A 28 24.57 9.74 -2.16
N GLN A 29 25.39 9.44 -1.17
CA GLN A 29 26.26 10.41 -0.54
C GLN A 29 27.58 10.47 -1.32
N ASP A 30 28.04 11.67 -1.62
CA ASP A 30 29.31 11.91 -2.30
C ASP A 30 30.19 12.76 -1.40
N GLU A 31 31.40 12.28 -1.11
CA GLU A 31 32.37 12.98 -0.25
C GLU A 31 32.69 14.38 -0.79
N LYS A 32 32.64 14.55 -2.13
CA LYS A 32 32.91 15.83 -2.79
C LYS A 32 31.76 16.84 -2.68
N SER A 33 30.59 16.40 -2.24
CA SER A 33 29.37 17.23 -2.17
C SER A 33 29.15 17.88 -0.81
N GLY A 34 30.17 17.88 0.07
CA GLY A 34 30.09 18.54 1.37
C GLY A 34 28.98 17.99 2.27
N GLY A 35 28.63 16.71 2.12
CA GLY A 35 27.56 16.05 2.89
C GLY A 35 26.14 16.22 2.35
N ALA A 36 25.94 16.93 1.24
CA ALA A 36 24.64 16.98 0.57
C ALA A 36 24.42 15.70 -0.27
N PRO A 37 23.23 15.06 -0.18
CA PRO A 37 22.92 13.90 -1.00
C PRO A 37 22.85 14.27 -2.48
N ARG A 38 23.48 13.47 -3.33
CA ARG A 38 23.37 13.60 -4.79
C ARG A 38 22.24 12.74 -5.31
N LEU A 39 21.61 13.22 -6.38
CA LEU A 39 20.47 12.60 -7.06
C LEU A 39 20.79 12.43 -8.53
N TRP A 40 20.80 11.20 -9.04
CA TRP A 40 20.94 10.92 -10.48
C TRP A 40 19.67 10.25 -11.00
N ALA A 41 19.20 10.70 -12.17
CA ALA A 41 18.10 10.04 -12.87
C ALA A 41 18.63 8.79 -13.57
N LEU A 42 17.93 7.67 -13.41
CA LEU A 42 18.29 6.38 -14.00
C LEU A 42 17.45 6.06 -15.23
N ALA A 43 16.14 6.28 -15.13
CA ALA A 43 15.19 5.92 -16.18
C ALA A 43 13.98 6.86 -16.17
N VAL A 44 13.35 7.00 -17.34
CA VAL A 44 12.06 7.66 -17.52
C VAL A 44 11.11 6.64 -18.12
N HIS A 45 9.98 6.43 -17.46
CA HIS A 45 8.94 5.47 -17.84
C HIS A 45 7.70 6.25 -18.30
N PRO A 46 7.50 6.48 -19.61
CA PRO A 46 6.38 7.26 -20.15
C PRO A 46 5.10 6.40 -20.23
N TYR A 47 4.76 5.73 -19.15
CA TYR A 47 3.55 4.92 -19.00
C TYR A 47 3.11 4.90 -17.54
N LEU A 48 1.89 4.40 -17.28
CA LEU A 48 1.39 4.21 -15.92
C LEU A 48 2.07 3.00 -15.29
N THR A 49 2.97 3.24 -14.34
CA THR A 49 3.68 2.18 -13.60
C THR A 49 2.82 1.61 -12.48
N ASP A 50 3.14 0.39 -12.02
CA ASP A 50 2.44 -0.25 -10.89
C ASP A 50 2.49 0.60 -9.62
N SER A 51 3.62 1.28 -9.37
CA SER A 51 3.79 2.20 -8.25
C SER A 51 2.85 3.40 -8.36
N ALA A 52 2.73 3.99 -9.56
CA ALA A 52 1.81 5.09 -9.80
C ALA A 52 0.35 4.65 -9.69
N ALA A 53 -0.02 3.49 -10.25
CA ALA A 53 -1.36 2.92 -10.14
C ALA A 53 -1.73 2.63 -8.67
N SER A 54 -0.81 2.03 -7.92
CA SER A 54 -0.97 1.76 -6.49
C SER A 54 -1.19 3.04 -5.68
N PHE A 55 -0.41 4.08 -5.97
CA PHE A 55 -0.58 5.39 -5.34
C PHE A 55 -1.93 6.01 -5.70
N VAL A 56 -2.38 5.94 -6.95
CA VAL A 56 -3.70 6.43 -7.37
C VAL A 56 -4.82 5.70 -6.62
N CYS A 57 -4.75 4.38 -6.49
CA CYS A 57 -5.69 3.60 -5.69
C CYS A 57 -5.71 4.06 -4.22
N PHE A 58 -4.53 4.18 -3.60
CA PHE A 58 -4.40 4.70 -2.24
C PHE A 58 -4.97 6.11 -2.09
N HIS A 59 -4.69 7.01 -3.04
CA HIS A 59 -5.13 8.40 -3.02
C HIS A 59 -6.66 8.50 -3.11
N LEU A 60 -7.25 7.76 -4.06
CA LEU A 60 -8.69 7.69 -4.28
C LEU A 60 -9.44 7.25 -3.01
N LEU A 61 -8.93 6.22 -2.33
CA LEU A 61 -9.56 5.65 -1.13
C LEU A 61 -9.35 6.53 0.09
N SER A 62 -8.16 7.13 0.23
CA SER A 62 -7.83 7.93 1.40
C SER A 62 -8.39 9.35 1.33
N ARG A 63 -8.71 9.86 0.13
CA ARG A 63 -9.33 11.17 -0.11
C ARG A 63 -8.60 12.31 0.63
N GLY A 64 -7.28 12.23 0.63
CA GLY A 64 -6.39 13.15 1.33
C GLY A 64 -5.52 13.92 0.33
N VAL A 65 -4.43 14.50 0.84
CA VAL A 65 -3.51 15.32 0.06
C VAL A 65 -2.08 14.91 0.40
N LEU A 66 -1.27 14.75 -0.63
CA LEU A 66 0.18 14.59 -0.49
C LEU A 66 0.83 15.96 -0.38
N ASP A 67 1.50 16.24 0.74
CA ASP A 67 2.40 17.38 0.81
C ASP A 67 3.71 17.05 0.10
N ALA A 68 3.90 17.61 -1.10
CA ALA A 68 5.07 17.34 -1.93
C ALA A 68 6.40 17.78 -1.30
N ASN A 69 6.36 18.72 -0.33
CA ASN A 69 7.57 19.19 0.35
C ASN A 69 8.02 18.22 1.44
N SER A 70 7.09 17.73 2.27
CA SER A 70 7.40 16.78 3.34
C SER A 70 7.35 15.31 2.91
N GLY A 71 6.68 15.00 1.79
CA GLY A 71 6.39 13.64 1.36
C GLY A 71 5.30 12.95 2.20
N ILE A 72 4.64 13.66 3.11
CA ILE A 72 3.64 13.09 4.01
C ILE A 72 2.25 13.23 3.38
N TYR A 73 1.53 12.12 3.29
CA TYR A 73 0.13 12.11 2.88
C TYR A 73 -0.78 12.30 4.10
N ARG A 74 -1.73 13.23 4.00
CA ARG A 74 -2.64 13.59 5.10
C ARG A 74 -4.09 13.50 4.67
N VAL A 75 -4.93 12.93 5.52
CA VAL A 75 -6.39 12.89 5.34
C VAL A 75 -7.02 13.91 6.25
N THR A 76 -7.99 14.68 5.73
CA THR A 76 -8.78 15.60 6.54
C THR A 76 -9.61 14.80 7.53
N THR A 77 -9.26 14.86 8.80
CA THR A 77 -10.16 14.44 9.87
C THR A 77 -11.23 15.51 9.97
N THR A 78 -12.47 15.20 9.58
CA THR A 78 -13.60 15.99 10.06
C THR A 78 -13.54 15.94 11.57
N PRO A 79 -13.35 17.06 12.29
CA PRO A 79 -13.50 17.04 13.73
C PRO A 79 -14.90 16.50 13.99
N SER A 80 -15.01 15.46 14.82
CA SER A 80 -16.30 15.03 15.35
C SER A 80 -16.87 16.23 16.11
N ALA A 81 -17.71 17.01 15.42
CA ALA A 81 -18.46 18.11 15.98
C ALA A 81 -19.92 17.78 15.72
N ALA A 82 -20.69 17.79 16.80
CA ALA A 82 -22.12 17.62 16.85
C ALA A 82 -22.87 18.39 15.76
N SER A 83 -23.97 17.78 15.28
CA SER A 83 -25.17 18.40 14.74
C SER A 83 -25.02 19.64 13.83
N ASN A 84 -25.27 19.49 12.54
CA ASN A 84 -26.60 19.83 12.00
C ASN A 84 -26.68 19.50 10.50
N GLY A 85 -27.80 18.90 10.13
CA GLY A 85 -28.04 18.43 8.78
C GLY A 85 -28.26 19.57 7.79
N GLU A 86 -27.56 19.49 6.67
CA GLU A 86 -28.07 19.99 5.39
C GLU A 86 -27.81 18.93 4.33
N LYS A 87 -28.89 18.31 3.85
CA LYS A 87 -28.88 17.49 2.64
C LYS A 87 -28.61 18.43 1.46
N ARG A 88 -27.43 18.36 0.84
CA ARG A 88 -27.19 18.97 -0.48
C ARG A 88 -27.04 17.88 -1.54
N SER A 89 -27.94 17.98 -2.49
CA SER A 89 -28.19 17.10 -3.62
C SER A 89 -26.98 16.97 -4.55
N LEU A 90 -26.76 15.76 -5.04
CA LEU A 90 -25.71 15.40 -5.99
C LEU A 90 -26.08 15.86 -7.41
N SER A 91 -25.30 16.81 -7.95
CA SER A 91 -25.25 17.15 -9.38
C SER A 91 -23.78 17.18 -9.79
N GLY A 92 -23.22 15.99 -10.02
CA GLY A 92 -21.79 15.79 -10.25
C GLY A 92 -21.33 16.20 -11.64
N GLY A 93 -20.38 17.13 -11.69
CA GLY A 93 -19.53 17.42 -12.86
C GLY A 93 -18.05 17.34 -12.47
N GLY A 94 -17.19 16.87 -13.37
CA GLY A 94 -15.75 16.67 -13.11
C GLY A 94 -14.99 17.93 -12.67
N THR A 95 -15.53 19.12 -12.94
CA THR A 95 -15.03 20.41 -12.46
C THR A 95 -15.19 20.62 -10.96
N GLU A 96 -16.23 20.06 -10.33
CA GLU A 96 -16.43 20.14 -8.87
C GLU A 96 -15.38 19.32 -8.11
N LEU A 97 -14.96 18.19 -8.69
CA LEU A 97 -13.95 17.31 -8.12
C LEU A 97 -12.57 17.98 -8.12
N LEU A 98 -12.21 18.65 -9.22
CA LEU A 98 -10.98 19.46 -9.33
C LEU A 98 -10.98 20.68 -8.40
N LEU A 99 -12.12 21.38 -8.29
CA LEU A 99 -12.28 22.50 -7.34
C LEU A 99 -12.18 22.04 -5.89
N ARG A 100 -12.72 20.86 -5.58
CA ARG A 100 -12.64 20.25 -4.25
C ARG A 100 -11.22 19.80 -3.91
N GLU A 101 -10.47 19.23 -4.85
CA GLU A 101 -9.05 18.92 -4.69
C GLU A 101 -8.22 20.19 -4.42
N ALA A 102 -8.47 21.26 -5.18
CA ALA A 102 -7.81 22.56 -4.98
C ALA A 102 -8.15 23.19 -3.62
N ALA A 103 -9.37 23.00 -3.10
CA ALA A 103 -9.79 23.44 -1.78
C ALA A 103 -9.18 22.59 -0.64
N LEU A 104 -9.14 21.26 -0.81
CA LEU A 104 -8.52 20.32 0.12
C LEU A 104 -7.01 20.58 0.28
N ALA A 105 -6.33 20.98 -0.79
CA ALA A 105 -4.91 21.35 -0.76
C ALA A 105 -4.59 22.53 0.18
N LYS A 106 -5.56 23.44 0.45
CA LYS A 106 -5.38 24.57 1.38
C LYS A 106 -5.65 24.22 2.85
N VAL A 107 -6.49 23.23 3.12
CA VAL A 107 -6.91 22.81 4.49
C VAL A 107 -6.03 21.66 5.04
N SER A 108 -5.22 21.03 4.20
CA SER A 108 -4.60 19.71 4.42
C SER A 108 -3.44 19.63 5.44
N ARG A 109 -2.93 20.74 5.99
CA ARG A 109 -1.72 20.71 6.84
C ARG A 109 -1.94 20.15 8.25
N LEU A 110 -3.19 20.01 8.69
CA LEU A 110 -3.57 19.54 10.04
C LEU A 110 -4.18 18.13 10.08
N GLY A 111 -4.25 17.44 8.93
CA GLY A 111 -4.85 16.10 8.82
C GLY A 111 -3.99 14.98 9.40
N ALA A 112 -4.64 13.86 9.76
CA ALA A 112 -3.95 12.65 10.23
C ALA A 112 -3.10 12.03 9.10
N PRO A 113 -1.86 11.60 9.38
CA PRO A 113 -1.03 10.97 8.36
C PRO A 113 -1.64 9.64 7.91
N ARG A 114 -1.41 9.30 6.65
CA ARG A 114 -1.66 7.96 6.10
C ARG A 114 -0.44 7.48 5.36
N CYS A 115 -0.15 6.21 5.53
CA CYS A 115 0.88 5.48 4.81
C CYS A 115 0.23 4.23 4.22
N PHE A 116 0.81 3.72 3.14
CA PHE A 116 0.36 2.46 2.56
C PHE A 116 1.55 1.57 2.25
N VAL A 117 1.28 0.27 2.20
CA VAL A 117 2.22 -0.75 1.74
C VAL A 117 1.51 -1.59 0.70
N VAL A 118 2.24 -1.95 -0.36
CA VAL A 118 1.75 -2.83 -1.41
C VAL A 118 2.61 -4.07 -1.48
N CYS A 119 1.94 -5.22 -1.55
CA CYS A 119 2.52 -6.47 -2.00
C CYS A 119 1.84 -6.82 -3.32
N SER A 120 2.52 -6.55 -4.44
CA SER A 120 1.89 -6.62 -5.77
C SER A 120 1.61 -8.05 -6.24
N TYR A 121 2.32 -9.03 -5.70
CA TYR A 121 2.24 -10.41 -6.17
C TYR A 121 2.38 -11.43 -5.04
N VAL A 122 1.28 -12.08 -4.72
CA VAL A 122 1.20 -13.21 -3.80
C VAL A 122 0.55 -14.37 -4.55
N TYR A 123 1.22 -15.51 -4.58
CA TYR A 123 0.75 -16.74 -5.19
C TYR A 123 0.62 -17.84 -4.14
N HIS A 124 -0.58 -18.38 -4.02
CA HIS A 124 -0.86 -19.55 -3.21
C HIS A 124 -1.71 -20.56 -4.01
N PRO A 125 -1.21 -21.77 -4.30
CA PRO A 125 -1.87 -22.73 -5.19
C PRO A 125 -3.27 -23.14 -4.72
N HIS A 126 -3.48 -23.24 -3.41
CA HIS A 126 -4.75 -23.65 -2.82
C HIS A 126 -5.78 -22.51 -2.73
N VAL A 127 -5.43 -21.26 -3.09
CA VAL A 127 -6.45 -20.20 -3.22
C VAL A 127 -7.31 -20.44 -4.46
N VAL A 128 -6.74 -21.09 -5.49
CA VAL A 128 -7.45 -21.48 -6.72
C VAL A 128 -8.70 -22.30 -6.46
N THR A 129 -8.69 -23.12 -5.41
CA THR A 129 -9.79 -24.04 -5.09
C THR A 129 -10.95 -23.37 -4.33
N MET A 130 -10.77 -22.13 -3.88
CA MET A 130 -11.79 -21.39 -3.14
C MET A 130 -12.69 -20.59 -4.08
N GLN A 131 -13.99 -20.56 -3.77
CA GLN A 131 -14.93 -19.63 -4.40
C GLN A 131 -14.58 -18.19 -3.98
N TYR A 132 -14.62 -17.23 -4.92
CA TYR A 132 -14.33 -15.82 -4.66
C TYR A 132 -15.08 -15.25 -3.46
N SER A 133 -16.39 -15.51 -3.39
CA SER A 133 -17.26 -15.03 -2.31
C SER A 133 -16.86 -15.63 -0.96
N ALA A 134 -16.56 -16.93 -0.91
CA ALA A 134 -16.14 -17.62 0.30
C ALA A 134 -14.80 -17.09 0.82
N PHE A 135 -13.82 -16.89 -0.07
CA PHE A 135 -12.51 -16.34 0.28
C PHE A 135 -12.62 -14.94 0.90
N PHE A 136 -13.33 -14.01 0.23
CA PHE A 136 -13.48 -12.65 0.74
C PHE A 136 -14.36 -12.56 1.98
N HIS A 137 -15.37 -13.44 2.10
CA HIS A 137 -16.18 -13.53 3.31
C HIS A 137 -15.34 -13.97 4.51
N ALA A 138 -14.53 -15.02 4.36
CA ALA A 138 -13.62 -15.48 5.40
C ALA A 138 -12.60 -14.40 5.81
N CYS A 139 -11.97 -13.74 4.82
CA CYS A 139 -11.06 -12.62 5.09
C CYS A 139 -11.74 -11.52 5.91
N ARG A 140 -12.95 -11.10 5.50
CA ARG A 140 -13.71 -10.07 6.21
C ARG A 140 -14.12 -10.49 7.61
N LEU A 141 -14.55 -11.75 7.80
CA LEU A 141 -14.90 -12.31 9.11
C LEU A 141 -13.73 -12.22 10.09
N HIS A 142 -12.50 -12.38 9.59
CA HIS A 142 -11.26 -12.25 10.36
C HIS A 142 -10.67 -10.84 10.37
N GLY A 143 -11.45 -9.81 10.00
CA GLY A 143 -11.04 -8.41 10.07
C GLY A 143 -10.08 -7.95 8.96
N VAL A 144 -9.89 -8.77 7.91
CA VAL A 144 -9.14 -8.39 6.72
C VAL A 144 -10.09 -7.70 5.75
N CYS A 145 -10.31 -6.41 6.01
CA CYS A 145 -11.12 -5.54 5.16
C CYS A 145 -10.63 -4.10 5.25
N PHE A 146 -11.13 -3.27 4.35
CA PHE A 146 -10.89 -1.84 4.36
C PHE A 146 -12.11 -1.11 4.94
N ASP A 147 -11.84 -0.23 5.91
CA ASP A 147 -12.80 0.68 6.49
C ASP A 147 -12.81 1.98 5.68
N VAL A 148 -13.91 2.22 4.96
CA VAL A 148 -14.09 3.39 4.10
C VAL A 148 -14.20 4.68 4.91
N GLU A 149 -14.78 4.64 6.11
CA GLU A 149 -14.96 5.83 6.94
C GLU A 149 -13.63 6.31 7.52
N ARG A 150 -12.80 5.38 7.97
CA ARG A 150 -11.50 5.70 8.56
C ARG A 150 -10.36 5.80 7.55
N ALA A 151 -10.59 5.29 6.34
CA ALA A 151 -9.60 5.09 5.29
C ALA A 151 -8.39 4.28 5.79
N LEU A 152 -8.66 3.13 6.43
CA LEU A 152 -7.66 2.24 7.02
C LEU A 152 -8.00 0.78 6.73
N GLY A 153 -7.00 -0.09 6.77
CA GLY A 153 -7.17 -1.54 6.62
C GLY A 153 -6.64 -2.05 5.28
N THR A 154 -7.18 -3.17 4.82
CA THR A 154 -6.59 -3.96 3.73
C THR A 154 -7.53 -4.08 2.52
N LEU A 155 -6.95 -3.90 1.34
CA LEU A 155 -7.55 -4.14 0.04
C LEU A 155 -6.82 -5.25 -0.70
N PHE A 156 -7.56 -5.96 -1.53
CA PHE A 156 -7.01 -6.93 -2.47
C PHE A 156 -6.88 -6.28 -3.85
N LEU A 157 -5.71 -6.40 -4.45
CA LEU A 157 -5.42 -6.00 -5.82
C LEU A 157 -5.50 -7.24 -6.70
N LEU A 158 -6.61 -7.42 -7.42
CA LEU A 158 -6.80 -8.55 -8.33
C LEU A 158 -6.23 -8.19 -9.70
N THR A 159 -4.91 -8.30 -9.85
CA THR A 159 -4.23 -8.09 -11.14
C THR A 159 -4.56 -9.18 -12.15
N ASP A 160 -4.91 -10.37 -11.65
CA ASP A 160 -5.49 -11.49 -12.39
C ASP A 160 -6.69 -12.02 -11.58
N SER A 161 -7.23 -13.15 -12.02
CA SER A 161 -8.25 -13.92 -11.35
C SER A 161 -7.70 -14.63 -10.10
N LEU A 162 -8.45 -14.64 -8.99
CA LEU A 162 -8.14 -15.51 -7.83
C LEU A 162 -8.11 -17.00 -8.22
N THR A 163 -8.75 -17.36 -9.34
CA THR A 163 -8.67 -18.69 -9.95
C THR A 163 -7.27 -19.03 -10.48
N ALA A 164 -6.38 -18.05 -10.65
CA ALA A 164 -4.96 -18.30 -10.87
C ALA A 164 -4.17 -18.47 -9.54
N GLY A 165 -4.82 -18.26 -8.39
CA GLY A 165 -4.20 -18.31 -7.07
C GLY A 165 -3.31 -17.10 -6.79
N VAL A 166 -3.38 -16.08 -7.64
CA VAL A 166 -2.56 -14.87 -7.58
C VAL A 166 -3.42 -13.69 -7.14
N PHE A 167 -2.89 -12.90 -6.22
CA PHE A 167 -3.48 -11.64 -5.77
C PHE A 167 -2.40 -10.71 -5.24
N GLY A 168 -2.66 -9.42 -5.29
CA GLY A 168 -1.91 -8.41 -4.57
C GLY A 168 -2.68 -7.95 -3.31
N ILE A 169 -1.96 -7.32 -2.40
CA ILE A 169 -2.52 -6.73 -1.18
C ILE A 169 -2.03 -5.30 -1.06
N LEU A 170 -2.95 -4.36 -0.82
CA LEU A 170 -2.65 -2.98 -0.45
C LEU A 170 -3.18 -2.74 0.95
N SER A 171 -2.33 -2.32 1.88
CA SER A 171 -2.72 -2.03 3.26
C SER A 171 -2.45 -0.58 3.59
N VAL A 172 -3.42 0.10 4.19
CA VAL A 172 -3.37 1.50 4.59
C VAL A 172 -3.37 1.61 6.11
N GLY A 173 -2.41 2.34 6.64
CA GLY A 173 -2.22 2.58 8.08
C GLY A 173 -1.94 4.04 8.38
N GLU A 174 -1.98 4.41 9.66
CA GLU A 174 -1.59 5.75 10.12
C GLU A 174 -0.07 5.91 10.23
N THR A 175 0.63 4.78 10.38
CA THR A 175 2.08 4.69 10.41
C THR A 175 2.55 3.59 9.46
N PRO A 176 3.81 3.61 8.99
CA PRO A 176 4.36 2.53 8.18
C PRO A 176 4.28 1.18 8.87
N ALA A 177 4.55 1.14 10.18
CA ALA A 177 4.44 -0.08 10.99
C ALA A 177 2.98 -0.57 11.08
N GLY A 178 2.01 0.33 11.21
CA GLY A 178 0.58 -0.02 11.20
C GLY A 178 0.12 -0.57 9.85
N ALA A 179 0.56 0.03 8.74
CA ALA A 179 0.27 -0.48 7.40
C ALA A 179 0.88 -1.88 7.17
N LEU A 180 2.13 -2.09 7.61
CA LEU A 180 2.77 -3.41 7.59
C LEU A 180 2.07 -4.43 8.50
N ALA A 181 1.53 -4.00 9.64
CA ALA A 181 0.77 -4.86 10.53
C ALA A 181 -0.52 -5.35 9.86
N PHE A 182 -1.26 -4.47 9.18
CA PHE A 182 -2.44 -4.86 8.39
C PHE A 182 -2.09 -5.86 7.28
N LEU A 183 -0.98 -5.64 6.57
CA LEU A 183 -0.48 -6.58 5.56
C LEU A 183 -0.14 -7.94 6.18
N ARG A 184 0.55 -7.95 7.32
CA ARG A 184 0.90 -9.17 8.05
C ARG A 184 -0.36 -9.93 8.47
N THR A 185 -1.32 -9.26 9.10
CA THR A 185 -2.57 -9.88 9.53
C THR A 185 -3.32 -10.47 8.35
N ALA A 186 -3.38 -9.77 7.22
CA ALA A 186 -4.00 -10.29 6.00
C ALA A 186 -3.35 -11.60 5.54
N LEU A 187 -2.02 -11.63 5.43
CA LEU A 187 -1.29 -12.85 5.05
C LEU A 187 -1.44 -13.97 6.08
N GLU A 188 -1.48 -13.67 7.38
CA GLU A 188 -1.68 -14.70 8.41
C GLU A 188 -3.07 -15.32 8.37
N VAL A 189 -4.11 -14.50 8.15
CA VAL A 189 -5.49 -14.97 7.96
C VAL A 189 -5.60 -15.84 6.72
N ILE A 190 -5.09 -15.37 5.58
CA ILE A 190 -5.14 -16.14 4.32
C ILE A 190 -4.41 -17.47 4.49
N GLY A 191 -3.24 -17.48 5.14
CA GLY A 191 -2.50 -18.71 5.38
C GLY A 191 -3.27 -19.72 6.24
N ARG A 192 -4.07 -19.25 7.21
CA ARG A 192 -4.93 -20.10 8.04
C ARG A 192 -6.15 -20.59 7.27
N GLU A 193 -6.86 -19.71 6.58
CA GLU A 193 -8.07 -20.06 5.82
C GLU A 193 -7.75 -21.08 4.73
N VAL A 194 -6.64 -20.87 4.03
CA VAL A 194 -6.25 -21.75 2.94
C VAL A 194 -5.61 -23.04 3.47
N GLY A 195 -4.83 -22.98 4.55
CA GLY A 195 -4.22 -24.15 5.18
C GLY A 195 -5.21 -25.08 5.89
N ALA A 196 -6.24 -24.54 6.54
CA ALA A 196 -7.30 -25.32 7.18
C ALA A 196 -8.12 -26.14 6.16
N GLN A 197 -8.33 -25.58 4.96
CA GLN A 197 -8.97 -26.30 3.86
C GLN A 197 -8.06 -27.40 3.28
N THR A 198 -6.73 -27.20 3.28
CA THR A 198 -5.78 -28.25 2.91
C THR A 198 -5.84 -29.43 3.88
N GLU A 199 -5.90 -29.21 5.20
CA GLU A 199 -6.02 -30.30 6.19
C GLU A 199 -7.36 -31.05 6.08
N ALA A 200 -8.46 -30.33 5.83
CA ALA A 200 -9.77 -30.95 5.60
C ALA A 200 -9.77 -31.84 4.33
N ALA A 201 -9.13 -31.40 3.24
CA ALA A 201 -9.02 -32.14 1.99
C ALA A 201 -7.98 -33.29 2.03
N ALA A 202 -6.90 -33.12 2.79
CA ALA A 202 -5.81 -34.10 2.94
C ALA A 202 -6.20 -35.36 3.71
N SER A 203 -7.38 -35.38 4.35
CA SER A 203 -7.99 -36.59 4.88
C SER A 203 -8.37 -37.63 3.80
N SER A 204 -8.30 -37.28 2.50
CA SER A 204 -8.67 -38.17 1.39
C SER A 204 -7.57 -38.51 0.36
N SER A 205 -6.38 -37.91 0.36
CA SER A 205 -5.35 -38.27 -0.64
C SER A 205 -3.91 -37.90 -0.26
N ARG A 206 -3.02 -38.90 -0.29
CA ARG A 206 -1.57 -38.85 0.04
C ARG A 206 -0.66 -38.26 -1.06
N ALA A 207 -1.09 -37.23 -1.80
CA ALA A 207 -0.23 -36.67 -2.85
C ALA A 207 -0.45 -35.17 -3.05
N ALA A 208 0.36 -34.33 -2.40
CA ALA A 208 0.48 -32.91 -2.75
C ALA A 208 1.81 -32.32 -2.29
N SER A 209 2.93 -32.77 -2.86
CA SER A 209 4.21 -32.04 -2.80
C SER A 209 4.40 -31.08 -4.00
N VAL A 210 3.33 -30.69 -4.69
CA VAL A 210 3.43 -29.98 -5.97
C VAL A 210 2.95 -28.53 -5.82
N SER A 211 3.88 -27.60 -6.08
CA SER A 211 3.74 -26.14 -6.18
C SER A 211 3.71 -25.37 -4.85
N SER A 212 4.83 -25.28 -4.12
CA SER A 212 4.96 -24.24 -3.09
C SER A 212 5.00 -22.87 -3.77
N GLY A 213 3.88 -22.14 -3.73
CA GLY A 213 3.85 -20.75 -4.20
C GLY A 213 4.79 -19.84 -3.41
N ASN A 214 4.89 -18.56 -3.79
CA ASN A 214 5.78 -17.61 -3.10
C ASN A 214 5.24 -17.16 -1.73
N PHE A 215 4.00 -17.53 -1.38
CA PHE A 215 3.30 -17.08 -0.18
C PHE A 215 4.12 -17.21 1.11
N ALA A 216 4.74 -18.37 1.35
CA ALA A 216 5.50 -18.62 2.57
C ALA A 216 6.71 -17.68 2.70
N GLN A 217 7.37 -17.37 1.58
CA GLN A 217 8.51 -16.45 1.53
C GLN A 217 8.06 -15.02 1.78
N VAL A 218 6.95 -14.60 1.15
CA VAL A 218 6.36 -13.27 1.35
C VAL A 218 5.95 -13.08 2.82
N LEU A 219 5.24 -14.05 3.40
CA LEU A 219 4.84 -14.00 4.81
C LEU A 219 6.05 -13.96 5.76
N ALA A 220 7.11 -14.73 5.48
CA ALA A 220 8.34 -14.68 6.25
C ALA A 220 9.04 -13.31 6.17
N ALA A 221 9.11 -12.71 4.97
CA ALA A 221 9.69 -11.39 4.76
C ALA A 221 8.90 -10.30 5.51
N VAL A 222 7.57 -10.32 5.44
CA VAL A 222 6.69 -9.37 6.14
C VAL A 222 6.81 -9.54 7.67
N ARG A 223 6.91 -10.77 8.17
CA ARG A 223 7.17 -11.04 9.60
C ARG A 223 8.51 -10.46 10.05
N ALA A 224 9.55 -10.60 9.23
CA ALA A 224 10.85 -10.01 9.53
C ALA A 224 10.77 -8.47 9.58
N ALA A 225 10.05 -7.86 8.63
CA ALA A 225 9.89 -6.40 8.54
C ALA A 225 9.02 -5.81 9.68
N THR A 226 8.10 -6.58 10.25
CA THR A 226 7.23 -6.15 11.36
C THR A 226 7.80 -6.41 12.76
N GLY A 227 9.05 -6.90 12.87
CA GLY A 227 9.72 -7.10 14.16
C GLY A 227 9.78 -8.56 14.65
N GLY A 228 9.46 -9.53 13.81
CA GLY A 228 9.56 -10.97 14.13
C GLY A 228 10.99 -11.55 14.15
N GLY A 229 12.05 -10.76 14.00
CA GLY A 229 13.41 -11.30 13.98
C GLY A 229 14.54 -10.29 14.07
N LYS A 230 15.45 -10.53 15.02
CA LYS A 230 16.80 -9.95 15.21
C LYS A 230 16.93 -8.49 15.70
N ALA A 231 16.10 -7.53 15.29
CA ALA A 231 16.26 -6.13 15.74
C ALA A 231 16.04 -5.98 17.26
N ASP A 232 15.01 -6.63 17.80
CA ASP A 232 14.66 -6.60 19.22
C ASP A 232 15.67 -7.37 20.10
N ARG A 233 16.32 -8.41 19.54
CA ARG A 233 17.43 -9.13 20.20
C ARG A 233 18.69 -8.26 20.28
N LEU A 234 18.99 -7.49 19.23
CA LEU A 234 20.18 -6.62 19.21
C LEU A 234 20.00 -5.42 20.15
N GLU A 235 18.78 -4.88 20.27
CA GLU A 235 18.46 -3.87 21.28
C GLU A 235 18.49 -4.42 22.71
N LYS A 236 17.93 -5.63 22.96
CA LYS A 236 18.04 -6.28 24.28
C LYS A 236 19.50 -6.57 24.67
N ILE A 237 20.32 -7.03 23.73
CA ILE A 237 21.76 -7.29 23.97
C ILE A 237 22.53 -5.97 24.19
N ARG A 238 22.16 -4.87 23.51
CA ARG A 238 22.74 -3.55 23.76
C ARG A 238 22.32 -2.95 25.10
N ARG A 239 21.10 -3.23 25.58
CA ARG A 239 20.63 -2.79 26.91
C ARG A 239 21.23 -3.60 28.07
N LEU A 240 21.60 -4.86 27.84
CA LEU A 240 22.29 -5.72 28.82
C LEU A 240 23.81 -5.47 28.92
N ARG A 241 24.38 -4.57 28.10
CA ARG A 241 25.82 -4.30 28.03
C ARG A 241 26.23 -2.88 28.45
N ARG A 242 25.32 -2.09 29.03
CA ARG A 242 25.71 -0.82 29.66
C ARG A 242 25.91 -1.06 31.16
N PRO A 243 27.13 -0.86 31.71
CA PRO A 243 27.35 -0.83 33.15
C PRO A 243 26.63 0.36 33.80
#